data_AF-A0A0E3PZQ9-F1
#
_entry.id   AF-A0A0E3PZQ9-F1
#
_cell.length_a   1.000
_cell.length_b   1.000
_cell.length_c   1.000
_cell.angle_alpha   90.00
_cell.angle_beta   90.00
_cell.angle_gamma   90.00
#
_symmetry.space_group_name_H-M   'P 1'
#
loop_
_entity.id
_entity.type
_entity.pdbx_description
1 polymer ?
#
loop_
_entity_poly.entity_id
_entity_poly.type
_entity_poly.pdbx_seq_one_letter_code
_entity_poly.pdbx_strand_id
1 'polypeptide(L)'
;MLAIYCWAKSFKQGYNFITYSVIASIPLFFAWFFATIYYMLISTLMLPLLFYILNKNTDFRYRILAIILCLVLPFTHPIISLILLLYLICMFFEETLLDHKSYKVSLRLIMIFLITSSIWYLAQYSLTKNAIEILEQAENSLLMKSSGDTTLTVATGYLNKLGYLTAVKSLIIMTFDELMYYILSFISIFIIFKNPKKDFEDLKPVSLCFISGSIFYIFLFISSRAHTPYRFINLDANMIFAPLLLGYFMVFLNKQYRKVLNLIIIISVITAIASLYQSPITTYPNDQFTAYDISGGKWLLDSKSEEIPTITLLSPLNRYSSLIYGSKYSFLHKSSVRPWSSFPADASSFETGIFPANNTQYFSITQYEKQAYSTVWKDIGQFNESHLTSINSCKNVYHIYNNQEFSTYLIRPCELPRN
;
A
#
# COMPACT_ATOMS: atom_id res chain seq x y z
N MET A 1 20.21 3.45 -4.38
CA MET A 1 21.59 3.01 -4.07
C MET A 1 22.49 4.13 -3.59
N LEU A 2 22.50 5.31 -4.26
CA LEU A 2 23.35 6.44 -3.85
C LEU A 2 23.16 6.86 -2.38
N ALA A 3 21.92 6.95 -1.90
CA ALA A 3 21.65 7.31 -0.51
C ALA A 3 22.21 6.27 0.50
N ILE A 4 22.10 4.97 0.19
CA ILE A 4 22.73 3.89 0.98
C ILE A 4 24.25 4.00 0.94
N TYR A 5 24.85 4.29 -0.22
CA TYR A 5 26.29 4.53 -0.33
C TYR A 5 26.74 5.70 0.57
N CYS A 6 26.05 6.84 0.51
CA CYS A 6 26.35 8.00 1.35
C CYS A 6 26.21 7.65 2.82
N TRP A 7 25.13 6.97 3.19
CA TRP A 7 24.90 6.55 4.57
C TRP A 7 25.96 5.56 5.06
N ALA A 8 26.29 4.51 4.30
CA ALA A 8 27.36 3.58 4.63
C ALA A 8 28.72 4.28 4.80
N LYS A 9 29.03 5.26 3.93
CA LYS A 9 30.25 6.08 4.01
C LYS A 9 30.30 6.98 5.25
N SER A 10 29.15 7.29 5.87
CA SER A 10 29.13 8.07 7.10
C SER A 10 29.69 7.32 8.31
N PHE A 11 29.71 5.98 8.26
CA PHE A 11 30.32 5.11 9.26
C PHE A 11 31.83 4.93 9.00
N LYS A 12 32.64 4.82 10.06
CA LYS A 12 34.10 4.66 9.97
C LYS A 12 34.53 3.21 9.68
N GLN A 13 33.92 2.59 8.67
CA GLN A 13 33.82 1.13 8.53
C GLN A 13 34.68 0.50 7.41
N GLY A 14 35.59 1.27 6.82
CA GLY A 14 36.43 0.82 5.71
C GLY A 14 35.66 0.60 4.40
N TYR A 15 36.40 0.40 3.30
CA TYR A 15 35.82 0.32 1.96
C TYR A 15 34.91 -0.92 1.75
N ASN A 16 35.28 -2.05 2.35
CA ASN A 16 34.54 -3.31 2.17
C ASN A 16 33.11 -3.22 2.69
N PHE A 17 32.88 -2.58 3.84
CA PHE A 17 31.54 -2.36 4.39
C PHE A 17 30.65 -1.59 3.41
N ILE A 18 31.17 -0.49 2.86
CA ILE A 18 30.44 0.36 1.91
C ILE A 18 30.01 -0.46 0.68
N THR A 19 30.95 -1.20 0.09
CA THR A 19 30.70 -2.02 -1.10
C THR A 19 29.65 -3.09 -0.81
N TYR A 20 29.77 -3.81 0.31
CA TYR A 20 28.81 -4.85 0.67
C TYR A 20 27.42 -4.29 0.99
N SER A 21 27.32 -3.13 1.64
CA SER A 21 26.03 -2.47 1.86
C SER A 21 25.36 -2.03 0.57
N VAL A 22 26.12 -1.55 -0.41
CA VAL A 22 25.57 -1.21 -1.72
C VAL A 22 25.07 -2.47 -2.44
N ILE A 23 25.83 -3.56 -2.45
CA ILE A 23 25.42 -4.85 -3.03
C ILE A 23 24.14 -5.37 -2.35
N ALA A 24 24.11 -5.36 -1.02
CA ALA A 24 22.94 -5.79 -0.26
C ALA A 24 21.70 -4.90 -0.50
N SER A 25 21.86 -3.67 -0.98
CA SER A 25 20.70 -2.84 -1.32
C SER A 25 20.02 -3.22 -2.63
N ILE A 26 20.66 -4.03 -3.50
CA ILE A 26 20.13 -4.35 -4.84
C ILE A 26 18.73 -4.96 -4.78
N PRO A 27 18.47 -6.06 -4.02
CA PRO A 27 17.13 -6.66 -3.98
C PRO A 27 16.05 -5.69 -3.51
N LEU A 28 16.37 -4.79 -2.56
CA LEU A 28 15.39 -3.82 -2.06
C LEU A 28 14.88 -2.87 -3.14
N PHE A 29 15.71 -2.53 -4.14
CA PHE A 29 15.28 -1.71 -5.28
C PHE A 29 14.43 -2.47 -6.31
N PHE A 30 14.41 -3.80 -6.24
CA PHE A 30 13.62 -4.68 -7.09
C PHE A 30 12.46 -5.37 -6.35
N ALA A 31 12.37 -5.18 -5.03
CA ALA A 31 11.32 -5.74 -4.19
C ALA A 31 9.99 -4.99 -4.38
N TRP A 32 8.91 -5.65 -3.96
CA TRP A 32 7.51 -5.25 -4.21
C TRP A 32 7.17 -3.82 -3.77
N PHE A 33 7.92 -3.27 -2.81
CA PHE A 33 7.84 -1.87 -2.35
C PHE A 33 7.85 -0.83 -3.49
N PHE A 34 8.56 -1.09 -4.60
CA PHE A 34 8.69 -0.14 -5.73
C PHE A 34 7.54 -0.19 -6.75
N ALA A 35 6.77 -1.28 -6.83
CA ALA A 35 5.67 -1.39 -7.78
C ALA A 35 4.46 -0.53 -7.41
N THR A 36 4.32 -0.20 -6.12
CA THR A 36 3.31 0.73 -5.62
C THR A 36 3.85 2.15 -5.63
N ILE A 37 3.84 2.80 -6.81
CA ILE A 37 4.18 4.22 -6.98
C ILE A 37 3.14 5.09 -6.24
N TYR A 38 3.36 5.29 -4.95
CA TYR A 38 2.63 6.24 -4.11
C TYR A 38 3.58 7.27 -3.51
N TYR A 39 3.02 8.35 -2.96
CA TYR A 39 3.69 9.36 -2.12
C TYR A 39 4.58 8.75 -1.01
N MET A 40 4.25 7.53 -0.58
CA MET A 40 5.02 6.71 0.35
C MET A 40 6.42 6.34 -0.15
N LEU A 41 6.56 5.99 -1.44
CA LEU A 41 7.83 5.55 -2.01
C LEU A 41 8.89 6.65 -1.89
N ILE A 42 8.48 7.89 -2.15
CA ILE A 42 9.35 9.07 -2.00
C ILE A 42 9.77 9.22 -0.53
N SER A 43 8.84 9.07 0.41
CA SER A 43 9.13 9.16 1.85
C SER A 43 10.20 8.14 2.27
N THR A 44 10.03 6.87 1.93
CA THR A 44 10.96 5.80 2.30
C THR A 44 12.32 5.94 1.62
N LEU A 45 12.34 6.37 0.36
CA LEU A 45 13.60 6.63 -0.37
C LEU A 45 14.41 7.78 0.22
N MET A 46 13.75 8.73 0.90
CA MET A 46 14.42 9.84 1.59
C MET A 46 15.00 9.43 2.94
N LEU A 47 14.58 8.31 3.54
CA LEU A 47 15.04 7.89 4.87
C LEU A 47 16.56 7.61 4.92
N PRO A 48 17.18 6.84 3.99
CA PRO A 48 18.64 6.67 4.02
C PRO A 48 19.42 7.98 3.90
N LEU A 49 18.88 8.94 3.13
CA LEU A 49 19.48 10.27 3.01
C LEU A 49 19.34 11.07 4.32
N LEU A 50 18.16 11.00 4.97
CA LEU A 50 17.95 11.60 6.28
C LEU A 50 18.96 11.05 7.30
N PHE A 51 19.11 9.72 7.40
CA PHE A 51 20.06 9.13 8.35
C PHE A 51 21.51 9.47 8.03
N TYR A 52 21.88 9.59 6.75
CA TYR A 52 23.17 10.14 6.35
C TYR A 52 23.37 11.56 6.89
N ILE A 53 22.38 12.43 6.72
CA ILE A 53 22.41 13.82 7.20
C ILE A 53 22.49 13.87 8.72
N LEU A 54 21.71 13.04 9.44
CA LEU A 54 21.75 12.91 10.89
C LEU A 54 23.13 12.48 11.38
N ASN A 55 23.77 11.50 10.72
CA ASN A 55 25.14 11.09 11.03
C ASN A 55 26.18 12.20 10.82
N LYS A 56 25.85 13.27 10.08
CA LYS A 56 26.70 14.44 9.84
C LYS A 56 26.21 15.72 10.54
N ASN A 57 25.24 15.61 11.45
CA ASN A 57 24.55 16.73 12.11
C ASN A 57 25.45 17.59 13.05
N THR A 58 26.71 17.18 13.24
CA THR A 58 27.72 18.01 13.91
C THR A 58 28.07 19.25 13.08
N ASP A 59 28.02 19.16 11.75
CA ASP A 59 28.20 20.28 10.83
C ASP A 59 26.87 21.04 10.66
N PHE A 60 26.92 22.36 10.82
CA PHE A 60 25.77 23.26 10.74
C PHE A 60 24.98 23.15 9.43
N ARG A 61 25.65 22.88 8.30
CA ARG A 61 25.00 22.72 6.99
C ARG A 61 24.06 21.52 6.99
N TYR A 62 24.52 20.40 7.54
CA TYR A 62 23.71 19.19 7.67
C TYR A 62 22.61 19.35 8.72
N ARG A 63 22.85 20.15 9.76
CA ARG A 63 21.83 20.49 10.75
C ARG A 63 20.65 21.24 10.14
N ILE A 64 20.91 22.24 9.28
CA ILE A 64 19.83 22.94 8.56
C ILE A 64 19.06 21.93 7.69
N LEU A 65 19.75 21.08 6.95
CA LEU A 65 19.10 20.06 6.10
C LEU A 65 18.26 19.07 6.91
N ALA A 66 18.73 18.64 8.08
CA ALA A 66 17.98 17.76 8.98
C ALA A 66 16.68 18.43 9.43
N ILE A 67 16.73 19.71 9.82
CA ILE A 67 15.54 20.47 10.22
C ILE A 67 14.55 20.57 9.06
N ILE A 68 15.02 20.94 7.86
CA ILE A 68 14.16 21.04 6.67
C ILE A 68 13.48 19.70 6.38
N LEU A 69 14.22 18.59 6.40
CA LEU A 69 13.64 17.26 6.18
C LEU A 69 12.65 16.87 7.27
N CYS A 70 12.94 17.17 8.54
CA CYS A 70 12.01 16.93 9.63
C CYS A 70 10.72 17.77 9.53
N LEU A 71 10.76 18.94 8.88
CA LEU A 71 9.56 19.73 8.59
C LEU A 71 8.76 19.14 7.42
N VAL A 72 9.42 18.64 6.36
CA VAL A 72 8.76 18.22 5.12
C VAL A 72 8.26 16.77 5.17
N LEU A 73 9.02 15.85 5.77
CA LEU A 73 8.71 14.42 5.76
C LEU A 73 7.35 14.04 6.35
N PRO A 74 6.83 14.68 7.42
CA PRO A 74 5.50 14.36 7.93
C PRO A 74 4.38 14.49 6.89
N PHE A 75 4.52 15.41 5.93
CA PHE A 75 3.54 15.66 4.88
C PHE A 75 3.53 14.59 3.78
N THR A 76 4.47 13.64 3.80
CA THR A 76 4.60 12.63 2.74
C THR A 76 3.73 11.41 2.97
N HIS A 77 3.76 10.81 4.17
CA HIS A 77 2.96 9.63 4.49
C HIS A 77 2.77 9.49 6.02
N PRO A 78 1.54 9.22 6.52
CA PRO A 78 1.26 9.14 7.95
C PRO A 78 2.09 8.06 8.66
N ILE A 79 2.02 6.82 8.17
CA ILE A 79 2.69 5.69 8.82
C ILE A 79 4.21 5.87 8.83
N ILE A 80 4.81 6.38 7.74
CA ILE A 80 6.24 6.65 7.69
C ILE A 80 6.62 7.76 8.68
N SER A 81 5.75 8.76 8.88
CA SER A 81 5.96 9.79 9.90
C SER A 81 6.00 9.20 11.31
N LEU A 82 5.06 8.31 11.67
CA LEU A 82 5.06 7.66 12.99
C LEU A 82 6.31 6.79 13.20
N ILE A 83 6.70 6.03 12.18
CA ILE A 83 7.89 5.19 12.20
C ILE A 83 9.15 6.03 12.34
N LEU A 84 9.25 7.15 11.62
CA LEU A 84 10.40 8.04 11.71
C LEU A 84 10.49 8.69 13.10
N LEU A 85 9.35 9.08 13.70
CA LEU A 85 9.33 9.56 15.09
C LEU A 85 9.88 8.49 16.04
N LEU A 86 9.44 7.23 15.89
CA LEU A 86 9.96 6.10 16.66
C LEU A 86 11.48 5.95 16.48
N TYR A 87 11.99 6.03 15.25
CA TYR A 87 13.42 5.94 14.98
C TYR A 87 14.23 7.07 15.61
N LEU A 88 13.76 8.32 15.52
CA LEU A 88 14.41 9.47 16.17
C LEU A 88 14.47 9.29 17.69
N ILE A 89 13.38 8.80 18.30
CA ILE A 89 13.32 8.49 19.73
C ILE A 89 14.31 7.38 20.10
N CYS A 90 14.35 6.28 19.35
CA CYS A 90 15.28 5.18 19.60
C CYS A 90 16.74 5.63 19.52
N MET A 91 17.11 6.41 18.51
CA MET A 91 18.46 6.96 18.38
C MET A 91 18.80 7.91 19.54
N PHE A 92 17.88 8.79 19.93
CA PHE A 92 18.10 9.70 21.04
C PHE A 92 18.33 8.98 22.37
N PHE A 93 17.52 7.97 22.69
CA PHE A 93 17.71 7.18 23.91
C PHE A 93 19.03 6.41 23.89
N GLU A 94 19.39 5.81 22.77
CA GLU A 94 20.66 5.07 22.65
C GLU A 94 21.87 5.98 22.87
N GLU A 95 21.88 7.16 22.23
CA GLU A 95 22.98 8.11 22.36
C GLU A 95 23.10 8.70 23.76
N THR A 96 21.96 8.88 24.44
CA THR A 96 21.90 9.37 25.82
C THR A 96 22.39 8.31 26.81
N LEU A 97 22.07 7.04 26.59
CA LEU A 97 22.51 5.94 27.44
C LEU A 97 24.01 5.62 27.27
N LEU A 98 24.57 5.83 26.08
CA LEU A 98 25.99 5.59 25.78
C LEU A 98 26.91 6.79 26.06
N ASP A 99 26.36 7.89 26.59
CA ASP A 99 27.08 9.13 26.93
C ASP A 99 27.98 9.62 25.79
N HIS A 100 27.43 9.59 24.57
CA HIS A 100 28.15 10.02 23.39
C HIS A 100 28.42 11.54 23.45
N LYS A 101 29.70 11.94 23.30
CA LYS A 101 30.13 13.35 23.33
C LYS A 101 29.46 14.25 22.28
N SER A 102 28.84 13.67 21.25
CA SER A 102 28.11 14.40 20.21
C SER A 102 26.85 13.65 19.82
N TYR A 103 25.69 14.18 20.22
CA TYR A 103 24.38 13.67 19.85
C TYR A 103 24.09 13.94 18.37
N LYS A 104 23.79 12.90 17.60
CA LYS A 104 23.34 13.02 16.21
C LYS A 104 21.88 13.44 16.17
N VAL A 105 21.09 13.04 17.17
CA VAL A 105 19.68 13.43 17.32
C VAL A 105 19.50 14.24 18.59
N SER A 106 18.92 15.44 18.49
CA SER A 106 18.62 16.28 19.64
C SER A 106 17.13 16.24 19.98
N LEU A 107 16.80 16.43 21.26
CA LEU A 107 15.40 16.56 21.71
C LEU A 107 14.64 17.65 20.95
N ARG A 108 15.31 18.77 20.61
CA ARG A 108 14.72 19.86 19.83
C ARG A 108 14.28 19.39 18.43
N LEU A 109 15.08 18.55 17.78
CA LEU A 109 14.75 18.00 16.47
C LEU A 109 13.54 17.06 16.54
N ILE A 110 13.48 16.21 17.59
CA ILE A 110 12.32 15.35 17.86
C ILE A 110 11.06 16.20 18.07
N MET A 111 11.15 17.27 18.88
CA MET A 111 10.01 18.15 19.13
C MET A 111 9.52 18.86 17.86
N ILE A 112 10.43 19.33 17.00
CA ILE A 112 10.07 19.92 15.70
C ILE A 112 9.30 18.91 14.86
N PHE A 113 9.81 17.67 14.75
CA PHE A 113 9.17 16.62 13.98
C PHE A 113 7.80 16.23 14.58
N LEU A 114 7.71 16.09 15.90
CA LEU A 114 6.48 15.77 16.61
C LEU A 114 5.41 16.85 16.37
N ILE A 115 5.73 18.13 16.58
CA ILE A 115 4.78 19.23 16.41
C ILE A 115 4.27 19.28 14.96
N THR A 116 5.17 19.19 13.98
CA THR A 116 4.79 19.25 12.57
C THR A 116 3.94 18.04 12.14
N SER A 117 4.30 16.84 12.57
CA SER A 117 3.48 15.64 12.34
C SER A 117 2.09 15.77 12.97
N SER A 118 2.00 16.24 14.22
CA SER A 118 0.72 16.43 14.91
C SER A 118 -0.18 17.45 14.20
N ILE A 119 0.36 18.59 13.76
CA ILE A 119 -0.41 19.58 12.99
C ILE A 119 -0.99 18.95 11.72
N TRP A 120 -0.17 18.19 11.00
CA TRP A 120 -0.61 17.53 9.78
C TRP A 120 -1.68 16.46 10.04
N TYR A 121 -1.52 15.65 11.09
CA TYR A 121 -2.52 14.66 11.51
C TYR A 121 -3.86 15.30 11.92
N LEU A 122 -3.81 16.43 12.63
CA LEU A 122 -5.01 17.17 13.04
C LEU A 122 -5.71 17.87 11.86
N ALA A 123 -4.95 18.28 10.84
CA ALA A 123 -5.51 18.90 9.65
C ALA A 123 -6.25 17.92 8.73
N GLN A 124 -6.03 16.61 8.89
CA GLN A 124 -6.56 15.58 8.00
C GLN A 124 -7.75 14.86 8.64
N TYR A 125 -8.97 15.35 8.41
CA TYR A 125 -10.22 14.82 9.00
C TYR A 125 -10.36 13.30 8.90
N SER A 126 -10.11 12.71 7.72
CA SER A 126 -10.16 11.26 7.52
C SER A 126 -9.11 10.51 8.36
N LEU A 127 -7.89 11.05 8.48
CA LEU A 127 -6.84 10.44 9.29
C LEU A 127 -7.11 10.60 10.78
N THR A 128 -7.65 11.74 11.23
CA THR A 128 -8.00 11.97 12.63
C THR A 128 -9.09 11.00 13.08
N LYS A 129 -10.14 10.82 12.25
CA LYS A 129 -11.20 9.84 12.53
C LYS A 129 -10.65 8.42 12.59
N ASN A 130 -9.84 8.02 11.60
CA ASN A 130 -9.21 6.70 11.59
C ASN A 130 -8.26 6.50 12.79
N ALA A 131 -7.54 7.53 13.23
CA ALA A 131 -6.65 7.45 14.38
C ALA A 131 -7.41 7.29 15.70
N ILE A 132 -8.53 8.00 15.87
CA ILE A 132 -9.45 7.82 17.00
C ILE A 132 -10.00 6.38 17.00
N GLU A 133 -10.45 5.89 15.84
CA GLU A 133 -10.92 4.51 15.70
C GLU A 133 -9.81 3.49 16.05
N ILE A 134 -8.56 3.71 15.64
CA ILE A 134 -7.42 2.86 16.03
C ILE A 134 -7.15 2.92 17.54
N LEU A 135 -7.25 4.09 18.16
CA LEU A 135 -7.02 4.25 19.60
C LEU A 135 -8.12 3.53 20.41
N GLU A 136 -9.37 3.75 20.04
CA GLU A 136 -10.53 3.02 20.57
C GLU A 136 -10.38 1.52 20.35
N GLN A 137 -9.79 1.08 19.24
CA GLN A 137 -9.50 -0.33 18.97
C GLN A 137 -8.38 -0.89 19.81
N ALA A 138 -7.30 -0.14 20.03
CA ALA A 138 -6.22 -0.57 20.93
C ALA A 138 -6.77 -0.77 22.34
N GLU A 139 -7.60 0.17 22.81
CA GLU A 139 -8.33 0.04 24.08
C GLU A 139 -9.28 -1.17 24.06
N ASN A 140 -10.12 -1.31 23.04
CA ASN A 140 -11.07 -2.42 22.95
C ASN A 140 -10.41 -3.79 22.74
N SER A 141 -9.24 -3.86 22.10
CA SER A 141 -8.45 -5.07 21.92
C SER A 141 -7.76 -5.47 23.23
N LEU A 142 -7.25 -4.49 23.98
CA LEU A 142 -6.72 -4.71 25.33
C LEU A 142 -7.82 -5.15 26.31
N LEU A 143 -9.05 -4.68 26.10
CA LEU A 143 -10.23 -4.99 26.91
C LEU A 143 -11.09 -6.16 26.36
N MET A 144 -10.67 -6.82 25.27
CA MET A 144 -11.40 -7.92 24.58
C MET A 144 -12.87 -7.61 24.20
N LYS A 145 -13.18 -6.35 23.83
CA LYS A 145 -14.54 -5.86 23.50
C LYS A 145 -14.82 -5.66 22.00
N SER A 146 -13.87 -5.99 21.12
CA SER A 146 -13.92 -5.61 19.68
C SER A 146 -14.82 -6.52 18.82
N SER A 147 -15.68 -5.90 17.98
CA SER A 147 -16.60 -6.53 17.02
C SER A 147 -16.26 -6.32 15.53
N GLY A 148 -15.07 -5.80 15.18
CA GLY A 148 -14.67 -5.53 13.79
C GLY A 148 -13.45 -6.34 13.31
N ASP A 149 -13.41 -6.65 12.01
CA ASP A 149 -12.33 -7.39 11.37
C ASP A 149 -11.02 -6.57 11.33
N THR A 150 -9.93 -7.15 11.84
CA THR A 150 -8.58 -6.59 11.76
C THR A 150 -7.86 -7.10 10.51
N THR A 151 -6.73 -6.49 10.15
CA THR A 151 -5.87 -7.00 9.06
C THR A 151 -5.50 -8.47 9.29
N LEU A 152 -5.25 -8.87 10.55
CA LEU A 152 -5.01 -10.25 10.91
C LEU A 152 -6.25 -11.14 10.66
N THR A 153 -7.48 -10.70 10.99
CA THR A 153 -8.69 -11.50 10.70
C THR A 153 -8.97 -11.62 9.21
N VAL A 154 -8.66 -10.58 8.42
CA VAL A 154 -8.71 -10.64 6.96
C VAL A 154 -7.69 -11.64 6.42
N ALA A 155 -6.46 -11.62 6.94
CA ALA A 155 -5.41 -12.57 6.58
C ALA A 155 -5.80 -14.02 6.89
N THR A 156 -6.39 -14.28 8.07
CA THR A 156 -6.90 -15.61 8.43
C THR A 156 -8.08 -16.01 7.54
N GLY A 157 -8.93 -15.06 7.15
CA GLY A 157 -9.96 -15.26 6.13
C GLY A 157 -9.40 -15.74 4.79
N TYR A 158 -8.30 -15.14 4.30
CA TYR A 158 -7.62 -15.61 3.09
C TYR A 158 -6.99 -16.99 3.26
N LEU A 159 -6.32 -17.24 4.39
CA LEU A 159 -5.75 -18.54 4.73
C LEU A 159 -6.81 -19.65 4.71
N ASN A 160 -7.98 -19.38 5.28
CA ASN A 160 -9.10 -20.34 5.33
C ASN A 160 -9.69 -20.61 3.95
N LYS A 161 -9.77 -19.61 3.07
CA LYS A 161 -10.29 -19.75 1.70
C LYS A 161 -9.33 -20.50 0.76
N LEU A 162 -8.02 -20.25 0.86
CA LEU A 162 -6.99 -20.85 0.01
C LEU A 162 -6.56 -22.25 0.45
N GLY A 163 -6.80 -22.59 1.72
CA GLY A 163 -6.20 -23.74 2.39
C GLY A 163 -4.80 -23.41 2.91
N TYR A 164 -4.54 -23.83 4.15
CA TYR A 164 -3.33 -23.45 4.91
C TYR A 164 -2.02 -23.71 4.15
N LEU A 165 -1.87 -24.89 3.55
CA LEU A 165 -0.62 -25.29 2.88
C LEU A 165 -0.35 -24.45 1.62
N THR A 166 -1.38 -24.19 0.81
CA THR A 166 -1.28 -23.36 -0.40
C THR A 166 -0.96 -21.92 -0.03
N ALA A 167 -1.63 -21.39 0.99
CA ALA A 167 -1.42 -20.03 1.44
C ALA A 167 -0.02 -19.81 2.03
N VAL A 168 0.48 -20.73 2.87
CA VAL A 168 1.86 -20.67 3.41
C VAL A 168 2.90 -20.78 2.29
N LYS A 169 2.72 -21.72 1.35
CA LYS A 169 3.62 -21.85 0.20
C LYS A 169 3.66 -20.57 -0.63
N SER A 170 2.51 -19.97 -0.89
CA SER A 170 2.39 -18.72 -1.65
C SER A 170 3.07 -17.57 -0.91
N LEU A 171 2.82 -17.43 0.39
CA LEU A 171 3.45 -16.43 1.24
C LEU A 171 4.98 -16.54 1.20
N ILE A 172 5.53 -17.74 1.39
CA ILE A 172 6.99 -17.97 1.37
C ILE A 172 7.59 -17.58 0.02
N ILE A 173 6.94 -17.91 -1.09
CA ILE A 173 7.44 -17.55 -2.42
C ILE A 173 7.42 -16.03 -2.62
N MET A 174 6.37 -15.37 -2.13
CA MET A 174 6.17 -13.93 -2.30
C MET A 174 7.06 -13.07 -1.40
N THR A 175 7.43 -13.55 -0.21
CA THR A 175 8.21 -12.79 0.78
C THR A 175 9.59 -13.38 1.04
N PHE A 176 10.07 -14.29 0.18
CA PHE A 176 11.34 -15.00 0.39
C PHE A 176 12.52 -14.03 0.59
N ASP A 177 12.61 -13.01 -0.25
CA ASP A 177 13.63 -11.98 -0.20
C ASP A 177 13.60 -11.20 1.11
N GLU A 178 12.44 -10.67 1.51
CA GLU A 178 12.27 -9.94 2.76
C GLU A 178 12.54 -10.84 3.99
N LEU A 179 12.01 -12.07 4.00
CA LEU A 179 12.21 -13.03 5.07
C LEU A 179 13.70 -13.36 5.26
N MET A 180 14.43 -13.62 4.17
CA MET A 180 15.87 -13.87 4.23
C MET A 180 16.61 -12.64 4.77
N TYR A 181 16.24 -11.44 4.33
CA TYR A 181 16.83 -10.19 4.80
C TYR A 181 16.58 -9.95 6.29
N TYR A 182 15.38 -10.25 6.78
CA TYR A 182 15.06 -10.23 8.21
C TYR A 182 15.94 -11.18 9.01
N ILE A 183 16.01 -12.46 8.60
CA ILE A 183 16.81 -13.48 9.29
C ILE A 183 18.28 -13.05 9.37
N LEU A 184 18.85 -12.63 8.23
CA LEU A 184 20.24 -12.20 8.15
C LEU A 184 20.50 -10.92 8.95
N SER A 185 19.56 -9.98 8.96
CA SER A 185 19.63 -8.76 9.77
C SER A 185 19.59 -9.08 11.27
N PHE A 186 18.73 -9.98 11.73
CA PHE A 186 18.70 -10.41 13.13
C PHE A 186 19.98 -11.14 13.56
N ILE A 187 20.55 -12.00 12.69
CA ILE A 187 21.86 -12.63 12.93
C ILE A 187 22.95 -11.55 13.04
N SER A 188 22.95 -10.58 12.12
CA SER A 188 23.88 -9.45 12.15
C SER A 188 23.77 -8.66 13.46
N ILE A 189 22.54 -8.32 13.87
CA ILE A 189 22.25 -7.59 15.12
C ILE A 189 22.78 -8.36 16.33
N PHE A 190 22.53 -9.68 16.40
CA PHE A 190 23.06 -10.53 17.47
C PHE A 190 24.60 -10.44 17.54
N ILE A 191 25.28 -10.45 16.40
CA ILE A 191 26.75 -10.30 16.33
C ILE A 191 27.20 -8.90 16.76
N ILE A 192 26.48 -7.84 16.39
CA ILE A 192 26.78 -6.45 16.80
C ILE A 192 26.71 -6.32 18.33
N PHE A 193 25.63 -6.80 18.95
CA PHE A 193 25.47 -6.70 20.40
C PHE A 193 26.42 -7.61 21.18
N LYS A 194 26.79 -8.77 20.62
CA LYS A 194 27.73 -9.70 21.26
C LYS A 194 29.20 -9.25 21.16
N ASN A 195 29.57 -8.50 20.12
CA ASN A 195 30.96 -8.06 19.88
C ASN A 195 31.13 -6.56 20.17
N PRO A 196 31.70 -6.16 21.31
CA PRO A 196 31.90 -4.76 21.68
C PRO A 196 33.10 -4.10 20.97
N LYS A 197 33.45 -4.53 19.75
CA LYS A 197 34.54 -3.87 19.00
C LYS A 197 34.14 -2.43 18.71
N LYS A 198 34.94 -1.47 19.20
CA LYS A 198 34.72 -0.02 19.06
C LYS A 198 34.36 0.42 17.66
N ASP A 199 34.94 -0.21 16.63
CA ASP A 199 34.72 0.21 15.25
C ASP A 199 33.25 0.14 14.83
N PHE A 200 32.46 -0.79 15.42
CA PHE A 200 31.08 -1.10 15.00
C PHE A 200 30.00 -0.67 15.99
N GLU A 201 30.36 0.03 17.06
CA GLU A 201 29.36 0.59 18.00
C GLU A 201 28.43 1.57 17.31
N ASP A 202 28.89 2.27 16.27
CA ASP A 202 28.09 3.20 15.49
C ASP A 202 26.86 2.55 14.81
N LEU A 203 26.80 1.20 14.69
CA LEU A 203 25.67 0.45 14.11
C LEU A 203 24.64 -0.02 15.15
N LYS A 204 24.87 0.19 16.45
CA LYS A 204 23.89 -0.09 17.51
C LYS A 204 22.58 0.71 17.36
N PRO A 205 22.60 2.02 17.03
CA PRO A 205 21.37 2.77 16.78
C PRO A 205 20.58 2.19 15.60
N VAL A 206 21.26 1.82 14.51
CA VAL A 206 20.67 1.17 13.33
C VAL A 206 19.99 -0.15 13.71
N SER A 207 20.64 -0.93 14.56
CA SER A 207 20.11 -2.21 15.06
C SER A 207 18.85 -2.02 15.92
N LEU A 208 18.86 -1.02 16.81
CA LEU A 208 17.69 -0.70 17.64
C LEU A 208 16.52 -0.18 16.81
N CYS A 209 16.77 0.69 15.83
CA CYS A 209 15.73 1.14 14.89
C CYS A 209 15.12 -0.04 14.12
N PHE A 210 15.95 -0.99 13.67
CA PHE A 210 15.43 -2.18 12.99
C PHE A 210 14.56 -3.06 13.90
N ILE A 211 14.97 -3.28 15.16
CA ILE A 211 14.17 -4.04 16.13
C ILE A 211 12.86 -3.31 16.45
N SER A 212 12.92 -2.02 16.81
CA SER A 212 11.74 -1.25 17.20
C SER A 212 10.77 -1.07 16.04
N GLY A 213 11.28 -0.84 14.83
CA GLY A 213 10.50 -0.82 13.60
C GLY A 213 9.78 -2.15 13.35
N SER A 214 10.47 -3.28 13.50
CA SER A 214 9.86 -4.62 13.31
C SER A 214 8.70 -4.85 14.29
N ILE A 215 8.90 -4.51 15.57
CA ILE A 215 7.87 -4.62 16.60
C ILE A 215 6.67 -3.72 16.26
N PHE A 216 6.94 -2.50 15.80
CA PHE A 216 5.91 -1.55 15.41
C PHE A 216 5.10 -2.04 14.20
N TYR A 217 5.73 -2.64 13.18
CA TYR A 217 5.02 -3.23 12.05
C TYR A 217 4.14 -4.41 12.45
N ILE A 218 4.61 -5.27 13.36
CA ILE A 218 3.79 -6.37 13.91
C ILE A 218 2.58 -5.80 14.65
N PHE A 219 2.77 -4.76 15.48
CA PHE A 219 1.68 -4.07 16.16
C PHE A 219 0.66 -3.50 15.16
N LEU A 220 1.12 -2.78 14.13
CA LEU A 220 0.23 -2.26 13.08
C LEU A 220 -0.54 -3.37 12.37
N PHE A 221 0.11 -4.49 12.05
CA PHE A 221 -0.52 -5.63 11.39
C PHE A 221 -1.63 -6.27 12.24
N ILE A 222 -1.44 -6.34 13.56
CA ILE A 222 -2.43 -6.91 14.47
C ILE A 222 -3.58 -5.93 14.73
N SER A 223 -3.27 -4.64 14.89
CA SER A 223 -4.21 -3.65 15.43
C SER A 223 -4.97 -2.83 14.39
N SER A 224 -4.53 -2.77 13.14
CA SER A 224 -5.19 -1.94 12.12
C SER A 224 -6.31 -2.66 11.37
N ARG A 225 -7.38 -1.92 11.01
CA ARG A 225 -8.53 -2.41 10.23
C ARG A 225 -8.60 -1.91 8.78
N ALA A 226 -7.78 -0.92 8.42
CA ALA A 226 -7.97 -0.14 7.18
C ALA A 226 -7.19 -0.67 5.96
N HIS A 227 -6.46 -1.77 6.08
CA HIS A 227 -5.58 -2.24 5.00
C HIS A 227 -5.66 -3.74 4.80
N THR A 228 -5.55 -4.15 3.54
CA THR A 228 -5.33 -5.54 3.18
C THR A 228 -3.95 -6.00 3.68
N PRO A 229 -3.78 -7.27 4.09
CA PRO A 229 -2.50 -7.80 4.57
C PRO A 229 -1.32 -7.51 3.65
N TYR A 230 -1.52 -7.60 2.32
CA TYR A 230 -0.49 -7.31 1.34
C TYR A 230 -0.01 -5.85 1.37
N ARG A 231 -0.87 -4.88 1.75
CA ARG A 231 -0.47 -3.47 1.82
C ARG A 231 0.54 -3.22 2.93
N PHE A 232 0.43 -3.88 4.08
CA PHE A 232 1.39 -3.71 5.17
C PHE A 232 2.71 -4.39 4.90
N ILE A 233 2.67 -5.59 4.32
CA ILE A 233 3.88 -6.27 3.83
C ILE A 233 4.59 -5.35 2.83
N ASN A 234 3.85 -4.75 1.90
CA ASN A 234 4.39 -3.77 0.95
C ASN A 234 4.81 -2.43 1.57
N LEU A 235 4.45 -2.13 2.82
CA LEU A 235 4.74 -0.84 3.46
C LEU A 235 6.01 -0.92 4.31
N ASP A 236 6.77 -2.01 4.28
CA ASP A 236 7.89 -2.25 5.21
C ASP A 236 9.13 -1.37 4.94
N ALA A 237 9.05 -0.12 5.41
CA ALA A 237 10.15 0.83 5.41
C ALA A 237 11.29 0.43 6.34
N ASN A 238 11.10 -0.56 7.21
CA ASN A 238 12.17 -1.05 8.09
C ASN A 238 13.29 -1.73 7.29
N MET A 239 12.97 -2.24 6.10
CA MET A 239 13.94 -2.84 5.19
C MET A 239 15.08 -1.90 4.77
N ILE A 240 14.95 -0.57 4.91
CA ILE A 240 16.03 0.37 4.59
C ILE A 240 17.31 0.17 5.41
N PHE A 241 17.21 -0.43 6.60
CA PHE A 241 18.37 -0.68 7.47
C PHE A 241 19.09 -1.98 7.12
N ALA A 242 18.38 -2.95 6.52
CA ALA A 242 18.92 -4.27 6.21
C ALA A 242 20.23 -4.21 5.39
N PRO A 243 20.44 -3.33 4.40
CA PRO A 243 21.70 -3.27 3.65
C PRO A 243 22.91 -2.93 4.52
N LEU A 244 22.76 -2.09 5.53
CA LEU A 244 23.85 -1.78 6.45
C LEU A 244 24.16 -2.97 7.35
N LEU A 245 23.13 -3.65 7.85
CA LEU A 245 23.28 -4.85 8.68
C LEU A 245 23.91 -6.01 7.89
N LEU A 246 23.42 -6.29 6.69
CA LEU A 246 24.01 -7.32 5.82
C LEU A 246 25.43 -6.95 5.38
N GLY A 247 25.69 -5.66 5.12
CA GLY A 247 27.04 -5.17 4.82
C GLY A 247 28.01 -5.43 5.97
N TYR A 248 27.57 -5.20 7.22
CA TYR A 248 28.34 -5.56 8.42
C TYR A 248 28.57 -7.07 8.52
N PHE A 249 27.50 -7.86 8.35
CA PHE A 249 27.59 -9.31 8.42
C PHE A 249 28.60 -9.86 7.40
N MET A 250 28.60 -9.33 6.18
CA MET A 250 29.58 -9.68 5.14
C MET A 250 31.02 -9.35 5.51
N VAL A 251 31.28 -8.25 6.22
CA VAL A 251 32.64 -7.92 6.67
C VAL A 251 33.15 -8.94 7.69
N PHE A 252 32.27 -9.45 8.55
CA PHE A 252 32.63 -10.42 9.60
C PHE A 252 32.79 -11.86 9.09
N LEU A 253 32.13 -12.21 7.99
CA LEU A 253 32.14 -13.57 7.46
C LEU A 253 33.47 -13.96 6.77
N ASN A 254 33.87 -15.22 6.97
CA ASN A 254 34.96 -15.84 6.21
C ASN A 254 34.62 -15.91 4.70
N LYS A 255 35.66 -15.99 3.86
CA LYS A 255 35.54 -15.96 2.38
C LYS A 255 34.55 -17.00 1.83
N GLN A 256 34.45 -18.19 2.43
CA GLN A 256 33.51 -19.23 2.00
C GLN A 256 32.05 -18.84 2.26
N TYR A 257 31.71 -18.39 3.46
CA TYR A 257 30.35 -17.98 3.81
C TYR A 257 29.89 -16.72 3.07
N ARG A 258 30.82 -15.82 2.72
CA ARG A 258 30.52 -14.67 1.85
C ARG A 258 30.01 -15.09 0.47
N LYS A 259 30.54 -16.19 -0.10
CA LYS A 259 30.03 -16.72 -1.38
C LYS A 259 28.59 -17.18 -1.26
N VAL A 260 28.25 -17.86 -0.17
CA VAL A 260 26.88 -18.31 0.12
C VAL A 260 25.94 -17.11 0.25
N LEU A 261 26.35 -16.07 0.98
CA LEU A 261 25.54 -14.88 1.16
C LEU A 261 25.34 -14.09 -0.16
N ASN A 262 26.37 -14.00 -1.01
CA ASN A 262 26.22 -13.43 -2.35
C ASN A 262 25.23 -14.23 -3.20
N LEU A 263 25.26 -15.57 -3.10
CA LEU A 263 24.28 -16.42 -3.80
C LEU A 263 22.87 -16.16 -3.28
N ILE A 264 22.69 -16.01 -1.95
CA ILE A 264 21.39 -15.65 -1.36
C ILE A 264 20.90 -14.31 -1.92
N ILE A 265 21.75 -13.28 -2.00
CA ILE A 265 21.37 -11.98 -2.57
C ILE A 265 20.95 -12.14 -4.03
N ILE A 266 21.67 -12.93 -4.84
CA ILE A 266 21.30 -13.18 -6.24
C ILE A 266 19.93 -13.87 -6.31
N ILE A 267 19.68 -14.88 -5.47
CA ILE A 267 18.39 -15.55 -5.39
C ILE A 267 17.31 -14.54 -4.97
N SER A 268 17.57 -13.67 -4.00
CA SER A 268 16.64 -12.61 -3.58
C SER A 268 16.30 -11.65 -4.72
N VAL A 269 17.25 -11.28 -5.59
CA VAL A 269 16.95 -10.46 -6.79
C VAL A 269 16.01 -11.23 -7.74
N ILE A 270 16.23 -12.53 -7.92
CA ILE A 270 15.39 -13.34 -8.81
C ILE A 270 13.98 -13.50 -8.23
N THR A 271 13.87 -13.78 -6.93
CA THR A 271 12.56 -13.91 -6.26
C THR A 271 11.84 -12.58 -6.16
N ALA A 272 12.55 -11.45 -6.09
CA ALA A 272 11.95 -10.13 -6.13
C ALA A 272 11.14 -9.87 -7.43
N ILE A 273 11.50 -10.53 -8.55
CA ILE A 273 10.67 -10.48 -9.78
C ILE A 273 9.29 -11.10 -9.53
N ALA A 274 9.25 -12.21 -8.78
CA ALA A 274 8.01 -12.90 -8.45
C ALA A 274 7.18 -12.15 -7.40
N SER A 275 7.80 -11.31 -6.57
CA SER A 275 7.07 -10.41 -5.66
C SER A 275 6.55 -9.18 -6.40
N LEU A 276 7.32 -8.62 -7.34
CA LEU A 276 6.96 -7.38 -8.04
C LEU A 276 5.92 -7.58 -9.16
N TYR A 277 6.03 -8.67 -9.93
CA TYR A 277 5.14 -8.93 -11.07
C TYR A 277 4.21 -10.10 -10.81
N GLN A 278 2.95 -9.83 -11.12
CA GLN A 278 1.93 -10.86 -11.24
C GLN A 278 2.36 -11.88 -12.30
N SER A 279 2.12 -13.17 -12.08
CA SER A 279 2.45 -14.18 -13.09
C SER A 279 1.72 -13.87 -14.40
N PRO A 280 2.43 -13.74 -15.53
CA PRO A 280 1.81 -13.43 -16.81
C PRO A 280 0.94 -14.58 -17.34
N ILE A 281 0.99 -15.74 -16.68
CA ILE A 281 0.26 -16.96 -17.06
C ILE A 281 -1.08 -17.04 -16.31
N THR A 282 -1.26 -16.28 -15.23
CA THR A 282 -2.49 -16.28 -14.44
C THR A 282 -3.34 -15.05 -14.74
N THR A 283 -4.54 -15.28 -15.28
CA THR A 283 -5.61 -14.28 -15.30
C THR A 283 -6.35 -14.31 -13.98
N TYR A 284 -6.45 -13.18 -13.30
CA TYR A 284 -7.28 -13.06 -12.11
C TYR A 284 -8.16 -11.82 -12.19
N PRO A 285 -9.33 -11.83 -11.52
CA PRO A 285 -10.07 -10.61 -11.28
C PRO A 285 -9.15 -9.65 -10.52
N ASN A 286 -9.00 -8.41 -11.00
CA ASN A 286 -8.35 -7.40 -10.17
C ASN A 286 -9.22 -7.16 -8.92
N ASP A 287 -8.68 -6.52 -7.87
CA ASP A 287 -9.43 -6.17 -6.65
C ASP A 287 -10.70 -5.31 -6.92
N GLN A 288 -10.99 -4.95 -8.17
CA GLN A 288 -12.12 -4.14 -8.60
C GLN A 288 -13.26 -4.95 -9.24
N PHE A 289 -13.07 -6.25 -9.53
CA PHE A 289 -14.11 -7.09 -10.16
C PHE A 289 -14.28 -8.41 -9.40
N THR A 290 -15.51 -8.74 -9.01
CA THR A 290 -15.84 -10.06 -8.44
C THR A 290 -16.14 -11.10 -9.53
N ALA A 291 -16.25 -12.38 -9.13
CA ALA A 291 -16.70 -13.43 -10.06
C ALA A 291 -18.13 -13.16 -10.58
N TYR A 292 -18.98 -12.53 -9.77
CA TYR A 292 -20.32 -12.12 -10.18
C TYR A 292 -20.27 -10.93 -11.16
N ASP A 293 -19.38 -9.96 -10.96
CA ASP A 293 -19.17 -8.88 -11.94
C ASP A 293 -18.72 -9.42 -13.29
N ILE A 294 -17.80 -10.40 -13.30
CA ILE A 294 -17.36 -11.07 -14.53
C ILE A 294 -18.52 -11.82 -15.20
N SER A 295 -19.29 -12.59 -14.43
CA SER A 295 -20.44 -13.34 -14.94
C SER A 295 -21.51 -12.42 -15.54
N GLY A 296 -21.83 -11.33 -14.84
CA GLY A 296 -22.81 -10.34 -15.30
C GLY A 296 -22.34 -9.54 -16.51
N GLY A 297 -21.09 -9.09 -16.48
CA GLY A 297 -20.45 -8.43 -17.64
C GLY A 297 -20.40 -9.33 -18.86
N LYS A 298 -20.07 -10.62 -18.67
CA LYS A 298 -20.11 -11.63 -19.74
C LYS A 298 -21.51 -11.80 -20.30
N TRP A 299 -22.52 -11.99 -19.44
CA TRP A 299 -23.90 -12.12 -19.87
C TRP A 299 -24.35 -10.93 -20.73
N LEU A 300 -24.02 -9.71 -20.30
CA LEU A 300 -24.37 -8.49 -21.05
C LEU A 300 -23.64 -8.44 -22.40
N LEU A 301 -22.35 -8.79 -22.45
CA LEU A 301 -21.60 -8.84 -23.71
C LEU A 301 -22.17 -9.87 -24.69
N ASP A 302 -22.58 -11.03 -24.18
CA ASP A 302 -23.08 -12.14 -25.00
C ASP A 302 -24.53 -11.94 -25.46
N SER A 303 -25.32 -11.18 -24.69
CA SER A 303 -26.78 -11.08 -24.89
C SER A 303 -27.24 -9.74 -25.48
N LYS A 304 -26.43 -8.69 -25.44
CA LYS A 304 -26.86 -7.36 -25.91
C LYS A 304 -26.84 -7.26 -27.44
N SER A 305 -27.69 -6.38 -27.97
CA SER A 305 -27.53 -5.91 -29.34
C SER A 305 -26.32 -4.96 -29.44
N GLU A 306 -25.48 -5.14 -30.46
CA GLU A 306 -24.33 -4.27 -30.70
C GLU A 306 -24.71 -2.85 -31.12
N GLU A 307 -25.88 -2.68 -31.74
CA GLU A 307 -26.39 -1.39 -32.21
C GLU A 307 -26.87 -0.50 -31.07
N ILE A 308 -27.22 -1.10 -29.93
CA ILE A 308 -27.68 -0.37 -28.75
C ILE A 308 -26.46 0.00 -27.90
N PRO A 309 -26.21 1.30 -27.68
CA PRO A 309 -25.05 1.78 -26.94
C PRO A 309 -25.19 1.55 -25.45
N THR A 310 -24.07 1.70 -24.75
CA THR A 310 -24.02 1.65 -23.29
C THR A 310 -23.80 3.03 -22.69
N ILE A 311 -24.28 3.24 -21.47
CA ILE A 311 -23.88 4.36 -20.60
C ILE A 311 -23.21 3.79 -19.35
N THR A 312 -22.37 4.58 -18.70
CA THR A 312 -21.62 4.11 -17.53
C THR A 312 -21.76 5.05 -16.34
N LEU A 313 -21.89 4.46 -15.16
CA LEU A 313 -21.74 5.16 -13.89
C LEU A 313 -20.26 5.22 -13.53
N LEU A 314 -19.64 4.08 -13.23
CA LEU A 314 -18.21 4.00 -12.90
C LEU A 314 -17.48 2.85 -13.63
N SER A 315 -18.19 1.75 -13.89
CA SER A 315 -17.65 0.49 -14.37
C SER A 315 -18.02 0.28 -15.84
N PRO A 316 -17.22 0.80 -16.81
CA PRO A 316 -17.59 0.74 -18.21
C PRO A 316 -17.45 -0.68 -18.78
N LEU A 317 -18.38 -1.02 -19.67
CA LEU A 317 -18.47 -2.37 -20.27
C LEU A 317 -17.17 -2.79 -20.98
N ASN A 318 -16.42 -1.84 -21.55
CA ASN A 318 -15.16 -2.10 -22.23
C ASN A 318 -14.06 -2.69 -21.32
N ARG A 319 -14.13 -2.48 -20.00
CA ARG A 319 -13.20 -3.11 -19.05
C ARG A 319 -13.49 -4.60 -18.91
N TYR A 320 -14.77 -4.94 -18.78
CA TYR A 320 -15.23 -6.32 -18.77
C TYR A 320 -14.90 -7.03 -20.09
N SER A 321 -15.16 -6.39 -21.23
CA SER A 321 -14.85 -7.02 -22.53
C SER A 321 -13.37 -7.29 -22.72
N SER A 322 -12.51 -6.38 -22.24
CA SER A 322 -11.06 -6.55 -22.32
C SER A 322 -10.56 -7.63 -21.38
N LEU A 323 -11.17 -7.76 -20.20
CA LEU A 323 -10.87 -8.81 -19.23
C LEU A 323 -11.31 -10.19 -19.72
N ILE A 324 -12.50 -10.30 -20.30
CA ILE A 324 -13.13 -11.58 -20.67
C ILE A 324 -12.66 -12.08 -22.04
N TYR A 325 -12.64 -11.19 -23.04
CA TYR A 325 -12.37 -11.54 -24.44
C TYR A 325 -11.05 -10.95 -24.99
N GLY A 326 -10.34 -10.18 -24.17
CA GLY A 326 -9.07 -9.54 -24.55
C GLY A 326 -9.26 -8.17 -25.20
N SER A 327 -8.18 -7.38 -25.20
CA SER A 327 -8.18 -6.00 -25.71
C SER A 327 -8.53 -5.89 -27.20
N LYS A 328 -8.20 -6.92 -28.00
CA LYS A 328 -8.52 -6.96 -29.43
C LYS A 328 -10.03 -7.01 -29.67
N TYR A 329 -10.77 -7.80 -28.90
CA TYR A 329 -12.23 -7.86 -28.99
C TYR A 329 -12.84 -6.49 -28.68
N SER A 330 -12.43 -5.86 -27.57
CA SER A 330 -12.89 -4.53 -27.17
C SER A 330 -12.64 -3.45 -28.23
N PHE A 331 -11.53 -3.57 -28.95
CA PHE A 331 -11.19 -2.65 -30.03
C PHE A 331 -12.11 -2.82 -31.24
N LEU A 332 -12.40 -4.06 -31.64
CA LEU A 332 -13.28 -4.36 -32.78
C LEU A 332 -14.74 -3.96 -32.49
N HIS A 333 -15.21 -4.19 -31.27
CA HIS A 333 -16.59 -3.88 -30.85
C HIS A 333 -16.71 -2.53 -30.12
N LYS A 334 -15.80 -1.58 -30.40
CA LYS A 334 -15.69 -0.31 -29.65
C LYS A 334 -16.97 0.51 -29.61
N SER A 335 -17.76 0.51 -30.69
CA SER A 335 -19.06 1.21 -30.76
C SER A 335 -20.09 0.65 -29.77
N SER A 336 -19.97 -0.64 -29.45
CA SER A 336 -20.91 -1.42 -28.65
C SER A 336 -20.51 -1.45 -27.15
N VAL A 337 -19.21 -1.51 -26.84
CA VAL A 337 -18.71 -1.66 -25.46
C VAL A 337 -18.23 -0.36 -24.80
N ARG A 338 -17.92 0.68 -25.59
CA ARG A 338 -17.50 1.97 -25.04
C ARG A 338 -18.74 2.78 -24.67
N PRO A 339 -18.81 3.37 -23.46
CA PRO A 339 -19.95 4.18 -23.09
C PRO A 339 -20.04 5.41 -24.01
N TRP A 340 -21.25 5.70 -24.50
CA TRP A 340 -21.52 6.90 -25.29
C TRP A 340 -21.68 8.15 -24.42
N SER A 341 -22.21 7.97 -23.21
CA SER A 341 -22.36 9.04 -22.23
C SER A 341 -22.20 8.52 -20.80
N SER A 342 -21.96 9.44 -19.89
CA SER A 342 -21.99 9.18 -18.46
C SER A 342 -23.44 9.04 -17.97
N PHE A 343 -23.59 8.34 -16.86
CA PHE A 343 -24.85 8.25 -16.14
C PHE A 343 -25.31 9.67 -15.72
N PRO A 344 -26.57 10.05 -15.99
CA PRO A 344 -27.08 11.40 -15.70
C PRO A 344 -27.10 11.65 -14.18
N ALA A 345 -26.52 12.77 -13.74
CA ALA A 345 -26.41 13.14 -12.33
C ALA A 345 -27.59 13.98 -11.81
N ASP A 346 -28.54 14.36 -12.67
CA ASP A 346 -29.63 15.25 -12.31
C ASP A 346 -30.71 14.53 -11.49
N ALA A 347 -30.92 14.97 -10.24
CA ALA A 347 -31.85 14.34 -9.30
C ALA A 347 -33.34 14.45 -9.70
N SER A 348 -33.69 15.38 -10.59
CA SER A 348 -35.08 15.66 -11.02
C SER A 348 -35.74 14.50 -11.79
N SER A 349 -34.96 13.60 -12.39
CA SER A 349 -35.49 12.43 -13.09
C SER A 349 -36.08 11.38 -12.16
N PHE A 350 -35.62 11.32 -10.91
CA PHE A 350 -36.10 10.33 -9.94
C PHE A 350 -37.45 10.73 -9.33
N GLU A 351 -37.78 12.03 -9.31
CA GLU A 351 -39.07 12.54 -8.83
C GLU A 351 -40.21 12.29 -9.83
N THR A 352 -39.91 12.31 -11.13
CA THR A 352 -40.91 12.11 -12.21
C THR A 352 -41.16 10.65 -12.56
N GLY A 353 -40.36 9.72 -12.01
CA GLY A 353 -40.43 8.30 -12.34
C GLY A 353 -40.06 7.98 -13.79
N ILE A 354 -39.30 8.87 -14.46
CA ILE A 354 -38.84 8.71 -15.85
C ILE A 354 -37.34 8.99 -15.89
N PHE A 355 -36.57 8.01 -16.37
CA PHE A 355 -35.13 8.14 -16.55
C PHE A 355 -34.83 8.98 -17.81
N PRO A 356 -33.89 9.94 -17.76
CA PRO A 356 -33.65 10.84 -18.87
C PRO A 356 -32.79 10.13 -19.92
N ALA A 357 -33.43 9.70 -21.01
CA ALA A 357 -32.77 9.04 -22.13
C ALA A 357 -33.37 9.47 -23.46
N ASN A 358 -32.51 9.91 -24.38
CA ASN A 358 -32.91 10.31 -25.74
C ASN A 358 -33.03 9.11 -26.69
N ASN A 359 -32.29 8.04 -26.40
CA ASN A 359 -32.22 6.82 -27.21
C ASN A 359 -32.35 5.58 -26.32
N THR A 360 -32.57 4.42 -26.92
CA THR A 360 -32.50 3.14 -26.21
C THR A 360 -31.05 2.84 -25.84
N GLN A 361 -30.78 2.49 -24.59
CA GLN A 361 -29.41 2.31 -24.08
C GLN A 361 -29.35 1.24 -22.98
N TYR A 362 -28.22 0.56 -22.86
CA TYR A 362 -27.95 -0.33 -21.73
C TYR A 362 -27.09 0.36 -20.66
N PHE A 363 -27.28 -0.01 -19.41
CA PHE A 363 -26.34 0.30 -18.35
C PHE A 363 -26.31 -0.79 -17.30
N SER A 364 -25.25 -0.80 -16.51
CA SER A 364 -25.09 -1.73 -15.40
C SER A 364 -24.81 -0.96 -14.12
N ILE A 365 -25.29 -1.50 -13.01
CA ILE A 365 -24.96 -1.05 -11.66
C ILE A 365 -24.37 -2.24 -10.93
N THR A 366 -23.16 -2.07 -10.42
CA THR A 366 -22.46 -3.09 -9.62
C THR A 366 -22.61 -2.86 -8.13
N GLN A 367 -22.36 -3.90 -7.34
CA GLN A 367 -22.33 -3.80 -5.88
C GLN A 367 -21.19 -2.91 -5.41
N TYR A 368 -20.07 -2.91 -6.13
CA TYR A 368 -18.96 -1.99 -5.89
C TYR A 368 -19.41 -0.53 -6.01
N GLU A 369 -20.18 -0.18 -7.04
CA GLU A 369 -20.70 1.18 -7.23
C GLU A 369 -21.70 1.56 -6.14
N LYS A 370 -22.61 0.64 -5.78
CA LYS A 370 -23.55 0.86 -4.66
C LYS A 370 -22.81 1.14 -3.37
N GLN A 371 -21.79 0.36 -3.04
CA GLN A 371 -20.96 0.55 -1.85
C GLN A 371 -20.13 1.85 -1.92
N ALA A 372 -19.54 2.16 -3.06
CA ALA A 372 -18.73 3.37 -3.23
C ALA A 372 -19.56 4.63 -2.99
N TYR A 373 -20.77 4.71 -3.55
CA TYR A 373 -21.67 5.85 -3.35
C TYR A 373 -22.39 5.87 -1.98
N SER A 374 -22.58 4.72 -1.32
CA SER A 374 -23.19 4.69 0.02
C SER A 374 -22.19 4.94 1.15
N THR A 375 -20.90 4.67 0.94
CA THR A 375 -19.85 4.75 1.97
C THR A 375 -18.81 5.84 1.68
N VAL A 376 -17.98 5.66 0.64
CA VAL A 376 -16.79 6.48 0.38
C VAL A 376 -17.16 7.85 -0.21
N TRP A 377 -18.13 7.88 -1.12
CA TRP A 377 -18.53 9.08 -1.86
C TRP A 377 -19.87 9.66 -1.43
N LYS A 378 -20.39 9.22 -0.28
CA LYS A 378 -21.64 9.71 0.30
C LYS A 378 -21.69 11.24 0.36
N ASP A 379 -20.57 11.86 0.74
CA ASP A 379 -20.46 13.30 0.95
C ASP A 379 -20.14 14.10 -0.32
N ILE A 380 -19.85 13.43 -1.45
CA ILE A 380 -19.59 14.10 -2.74
C ILE A 380 -20.90 14.60 -3.37
N GLY A 381 -22.05 14.03 -2.96
CA GLY A 381 -23.39 14.53 -3.33
C GLY A 381 -23.83 14.24 -4.76
N GLN A 382 -23.08 13.45 -5.54
CA GLN A 382 -23.40 13.15 -6.93
C GLN A 382 -24.52 12.09 -7.06
N PHE A 383 -24.47 11.02 -6.26
CA PHE A 383 -25.50 9.98 -6.17
C PHE A 383 -25.60 9.47 -4.74
N ASN A 384 -26.79 9.05 -4.33
CA ASN A 384 -27.01 8.36 -3.06
C ASN A 384 -27.65 6.98 -3.33
N GLU A 385 -27.64 6.10 -2.33
CA GLU A 385 -28.18 4.73 -2.45
C GLU A 385 -29.67 4.72 -2.84
N SER A 386 -30.44 5.73 -2.38
CA SER A 386 -31.84 5.90 -2.76
C SER A 386 -32.02 6.23 -4.24
N HIS A 387 -31.12 7.00 -4.87
CA HIS A 387 -31.18 7.27 -6.31
C HIS A 387 -30.87 6.02 -7.13
N LEU A 388 -29.95 5.16 -6.68
CA LEU A 388 -29.63 3.92 -7.39
C LEU A 388 -30.75 2.86 -7.27
N THR A 389 -31.51 2.89 -6.17
CA THR A 389 -32.64 1.99 -5.96
C THR A 389 -33.92 2.48 -6.62
N SER A 390 -34.14 3.80 -6.70
CA SER A 390 -35.31 4.40 -7.33
C SER A 390 -35.38 4.16 -8.84
N ILE A 391 -34.26 3.85 -9.49
CA ILE A 391 -34.21 3.42 -10.90
C ILE A 391 -35.18 2.28 -11.21
N ASN A 392 -35.35 1.34 -10.27
CA ASN A 392 -36.28 0.21 -10.43
C ASN A 392 -37.74 0.65 -10.51
N SER A 393 -38.06 1.88 -10.08
CA SER A 393 -39.41 2.47 -10.15
C SER A 393 -39.64 3.31 -11.41
N CYS A 394 -38.61 3.57 -12.23
CA CYS A 394 -38.76 4.34 -13.45
C CYS A 394 -39.53 3.56 -14.53
N LYS A 395 -40.55 4.17 -15.13
CA LYS A 395 -41.45 3.51 -16.11
C LYS A 395 -40.76 3.07 -17.40
N ASN A 396 -39.70 3.77 -17.78
CA ASN A 396 -38.97 3.56 -19.02
C ASN A 396 -37.65 2.79 -18.84
N VAL A 397 -37.43 2.23 -17.65
CA VAL A 397 -36.28 1.40 -17.32
C VAL A 397 -36.74 -0.02 -17.08
N TYR A 398 -36.10 -0.96 -17.76
CA TYR A 398 -36.37 -2.39 -17.65
C TYR A 398 -35.16 -3.06 -17.03
N HIS A 399 -35.36 -3.70 -15.87
CA HIS A 399 -34.34 -4.53 -15.25
C HIS A 399 -34.31 -5.89 -15.97
N ILE A 400 -33.22 -6.16 -16.70
CA ILE A 400 -33.14 -7.30 -17.62
C ILE A 400 -32.22 -8.43 -17.13
N TYR A 401 -31.35 -8.16 -16.16
CA TYR A 401 -30.49 -9.18 -15.55
C TYR A 401 -30.07 -8.78 -14.14
N ASN A 402 -30.00 -9.77 -13.25
CA ASN A 402 -29.49 -9.60 -11.90
C ASN A 402 -28.83 -10.88 -11.41
N ASN A 403 -27.61 -10.79 -10.89
CA ASN A 403 -26.96 -11.87 -10.16
C ASN A 403 -26.56 -11.48 -8.72
N GLN A 404 -27.34 -10.58 -8.11
CA GLN A 404 -27.15 -9.98 -6.79
C GLN A 404 -26.05 -8.91 -6.73
N GLU A 405 -24.88 -9.15 -7.33
CA GLU A 405 -23.78 -8.18 -7.34
C GLU A 405 -23.72 -7.31 -8.61
N PHE A 406 -24.32 -7.78 -9.71
CA PHE A 406 -24.33 -7.10 -10.99
C PHE A 406 -25.77 -7.04 -11.53
N SER A 407 -26.27 -5.81 -11.70
CA SER A 407 -27.60 -5.55 -12.25
C SER A 407 -27.48 -4.85 -13.60
N THR A 408 -28.21 -5.31 -14.61
CA THR A 408 -28.24 -4.70 -15.95
C THR A 408 -29.63 -4.22 -16.29
N TYR A 409 -29.67 -3.04 -16.90
CA TYR A 409 -30.88 -2.33 -17.24
C TYR A 409 -30.89 -1.95 -18.72
N LEU A 410 -32.08 -1.94 -19.30
CA LEU A 410 -32.38 -1.40 -20.61
C LEU A 410 -33.27 -0.18 -20.43
N ILE A 411 -32.83 0.98 -20.93
CA ILE A 411 -33.63 2.20 -20.95
C ILE A 411 -34.25 2.34 -22.33
N ARG A 412 -35.52 2.73 -22.38
CA ARG A 412 -36.17 3.19 -23.61
C ARG A 412 -36.52 4.68 -23.49
N PRO A 413 -36.44 5.46 -24.57
CA PRO A 413 -36.92 6.83 -24.54
C PRO A 413 -38.43 6.82 -24.32
N CYS A 414 -38.93 7.68 -23.43
CA CYS A 414 -40.36 7.93 -23.34
C CYS A 414 -40.77 8.81 -24.52
N GLU A 415 -41.66 8.32 -25.37
CA GLU A 415 -42.41 9.21 -26.26
C GLU A 415 -43.30 10.08 -25.38
N LEU A 416 -42.92 11.34 -25.19
CA LEU A 416 -43.88 12.34 -24.71
C LEU A 416 -45.00 12.41 -25.76
N PRO A 417 -46.30 12.36 -25.35
CA PRO A 417 -47.38 12.54 -26.30
C PRO A 417 -47.15 13.85 -27.05
N ARG A 418 -47.08 13.77 -28.38
CA ARG A 418 -47.05 14.96 -29.24
C ARG A 418 -48.39 15.66 -29.04
N ASN A 419 -48.38 16.80 -28.37
CA ASN A 419 -49.52 17.70 -28.27
C ASN A 419 -49.88 18.26 -29.65
#